data_AF-A0A1M4SAI2-F1
#
_entry.id   AF-A0A1M4SAI2-F1
#
_cell.length_a   1.000
_cell.length_b   1.000
_cell.length_c   1.000
_cell.angle_alpha   90.00
_cell.angle_beta   90.00
_cell.angle_gamma   90.00
#
_symmetry.space_group_name_H-M   'P 1'
#
loop_
_entity.id
_entity.type
_entity.pdbx_description
1 polymer ?
#
loop_
_entity_poly.entity_id
_entity_poly.type
_entity_poly.pdbx_seq_one_letter_code
_entity_poly.pdbx_strand_id
1 'polypeptide(L)'
;MRIKTSILSVLGAMFLLASCSDDDNTSSTPVATTNLSIKAKASLNSTSGRLAKANDNVEVNSFLINISNIEFEYATSGKPVMGVAKSDDDINLSFEELPIEIQNYLTTNYPNDAFCKAELEDDNDDPYMYEVELNSGLEIYFRADFSVYATEQDDEPCNGSNYDDDDDNDWGDDDEVNLVGPFELDLSNDAVTVVDVDIPLGTYEEVEFEMNRSSNSASPLYQKSILVTGTIDGTNFEFYHTFDEDFEVDYEDVGQNLVIDNTNNASIVFNFDLNAVFNSVDLSNAADGNNNGIIEINPVDNDGNQALANQLKNAIVLYAELQDD
;
A
#
# COMPACT_ATOMS: atom_id res chain seq x y z
N MET A 1 -7.23 -7.56 -95.78
CA MET A 1 -8.44 -8.39 -95.65
C MET A 1 -8.92 -8.33 -94.20
N ARG A 2 -10.14 -7.81 -94.01
CA ARG A 2 -11.01 -7.87 -92.83
C ARG A 2 -10.55 -7.19 -91.53
N ILE A 3 -10.93 -5.92 -91.50
CA ILE A 3 -11.34 -5.11 -90.36
C ILE A 3 -12.31 -5.87 -89.46
N LYS A 4 -12.10 -5.81 -88.13
CA LYS A 4 -13.19 -5.86 -87.13
C LYS A 4 -12.91 -4.85 -86.03
N THR A 5 -13.60 -3.72 -86.16
CA THR A 5 -13.93 -2.75 -85.13
C THR A 5 -14.69 -3.42 -83.99
N SER A 6 -14.37 -3.07 -82.74
CA SER A 6 -15.36 -3.11 -81.66
C SER A 6 -15.09 -1.95 -80.72
N ILE A 7 -15.91 -0.91 -80.90
CA ILE A 7 -16.09 0.19 -79.96
C ILE A 7 -17.15 -0.31 -78.97
N LEU A 8 -16.82 -0.35 -77.68
CA LEU A 8 -17.85 -0.32 -76.65
C LEU A 8 -17.44 0.69 -75.58
N SER A 9 -17.93 1.90 -75.80
CA SER A 9 -18.11 2.95 -74.82
C SER A 9 -19.01 2.47 -73.69
N VAL A 10 -18.51 2.47 -72.45
CA VAL A 10 -19.36 2.46 -71.25
C VAL A 10 -18.95 3.64 -70.38
N LEU A 11 -19.98 4.46 -70.14
CA LEU A 11 -20.06 5.66 -69.34
C LEU A 11 -19.43 5.49 -67.95
N GLY A 12 -18.65 6.49 -67.55
CA GLY A 12 -18.33 6.71 -66.15
C GLY A 12 -19.59 7.09 -65.38
N ALA A 13 -19.88 6.32 -64.33
CA ALA A 13 -20.76 6.72 -63.25
C ALA A 13 -19.90 6.74 -61.99
N MET A 14 -19.53 7.96 -61.59
CA MET A 14 -18.89 8.25 -60.31
C MET A 14 -19.95 8.04 -59.23
N PHE A 15 -19.97 6.86 -58.61
CA PHE A 15 -20.78 6.60 -57.43
C PHE A 15 -20.04 7.21 -56.23
N LEU A 16 -20.55 8.34 -55.74
CA LEU A 16 -20.29 8.81 -54.38
C LEU A 16 -21.05 7.87 -53.43
N LEU A 17 -20.36 6.82 -52.96
CA LEU A 17 -20.78 6.15 -51.73
C LEU A 17 -20.12 6.91 -50.58
N ALA A 18 -20.86 7.85 -50.00
CA ALA A 18 -20.63 8.28 -48.64
C ALA A 18 -20.98 7.09 -47.74
N SER A 19 -19.96 6.33 -47.33
CA SER A 19 -20.02 5.42 -46.20
C SER A 19 -19.56 6.23 -45.00
N CYS A 20 -20.50 6.72 -44.20
CA CYS A 20 -20.22 6.97 -42.80
C CYS A 20 -20.24 5.59 -42.14
N SER A 21 -19.06 5.03 -41.94
CA SER A 21 -18.83 4.10 -40.84
C SER A 21 -18.43 5.01 -39.69
N ASP A 22 -19.16 4.92 -38.58
CA ASP A 22 -18.84 5.62 -37.34
C ASP A 22 -17.46 5.14 -36.87
N ASP A 23 -16.42 5.90 -37.21
CA ASP A 23 -15.07 5.73 -36.69
C ASP A 23 -14.94 6.67 -35.48
N ASP A 24 -15.41 6.24 -34.32
CA ASP A 24 -14.90 6.76 -33.05
C ASP A 24 -13.51 6.16 -32.82
N ASN A 25 -12.57 6.56 -33.67
CA ASN A 25 -11.17 6.29 -33.46
C ASN A 25 -10.66 7.39 -32.52
N THR A 26 -10.93 7.24 -31.22
CA THR A 26 -10.17 7.92 -30.18
C THR A 26 -8.72 7.51 -30.40
N SER A 27 -7.98 8.35 -31.11
CA SER A 27 -6.56 8.20 -31.27
C SER A 27 -5.97 8.59 -29.91
N SER A 28 -5.91 7.65 -28.97
CA SER A 28 -5.04 7.79 -27.82
C SER A 28 -3.63 7.92 -28.39
N THR A 29 -3.11 9.13 -28.37
CA THR A 29 -1.68 9.32 -28.58
C THR A 29 -1.00 8.52 -27.47
N PRO A 30 -0.07 7.59 -27.80
CA PRO A 30 0.66 6.87 -26.76
C PRO A 30 1.27 7.88 -25.80
N VAL A 31 0.93 7.78 -24.52
CA VAL A 31 1.57 8.57 -23.46
C VAL A 31 3.05 8.21 -23.49
N ALA A 32 3.92 9.19 -23.62
CA ALA A 32 5.35 8.93 -23.57
C ALA A 32 5.71 8.52 -22.14
N THR A 33 6.38 7.38 -22.00
CA THR A 33 6.85 6.86 -20.71
C THR A 33 8.37 6.74 -20.69
N THR A 34 8.96 6.59 -19.51
CA THR A 34 10.34 6.20 -19.28
C THR A 34 10.43 5.24 -18.10
N ASN A 35 11.53 4.50 -18.00
CA ASN A 35 11.72 3.56 -16.90
C ASN A 35 12.13 4.30 -15.60
N LEU A 36 11.36 4.06 -14.54
CA LEU A 36 11.63 4.49 -13.17
C LEU A 36 11.91 3.26 -12.29
N SER A 37 13.02 3.32 -11.55
CA SER A 37 13.38 2.30 -10.56
C SER A 37 13.03 2.79 -9.16
N ILE A 38 12.00 2.21 -8.55
CA ILE A 38 11.59 2.50 -7.19
C ILE A 38 12.38 1.60 -6.24
N LYS A 39 13.03 2.20 -5.26
CA LYS A 39 13.84 1.49 -4.27
C LYS A 39 13.42 1.88 -2.87
N ALA A 40 13.62 0.98 -1.93
CA ALA A 40 13.45 1.24 -0.51
C ALA A 40 14.71 0.82 0.25
N LYS A 41 15.00 1.50 1.36
CA LYS A 41 16.10 1.18 2.27
C LYS A 41 15.76 1.58 3.70
N ALA A 42 16.51 1.04 4.63
CA ALA A 42 16.53 1.49 6.01
C ALA A 42 17.86 2.15 6.31
N SER A 43 17.83 3.34 6.90
CA SER A 43 19.02 3.97 7.44
C SER A 43 19.13 3.67 8.92
N LEU A 44 20.13 2.85 9.23
CA LEU A 44 20.68 2.72 10.57
C LEU A 44 22.07 3.35 10.50
N ASN A 45 22.44 4.20 11.46
CA ASN A 45 23.76 4.84 11.53
C ASN A 45 24.87 3.77 11.72
N SER A 46 25.20 3.06 10.66
CA SER A 46 26.18 2.00 10.64
C SER A 46 27.53 2.62 10.31
N THR A 47 28.24 3.08 11.33
CA THR A 47 29.71 3.07 11.23
C THR A 47 30.18 1.70 11.70
N SER A 48 30.80 0.96 10.80
CA SER A 48 31.40 -0.36 10.99
C SER A 48 31.75 -0.72 12.45
N GLY A 49 31.02 -1.67 13.03
CA GLY A 49 31.37 -2.32 14.28
C GLY A 49 31.31 -1.42 15.52
N ARG A 50 30.22 -1.59 16.28
CA ARG A 50 29.96 -1.05 17.63
C ARG A 50 29.48 0.41 17.68
N LEU A 51 28.24 0.54 18.18
CA LEU A 51 27.63 1.69 18.86
C LEU A 51 27.22 2.87 17.98
N ALA A 52 25.90 3.07 17.86
CA ALA A 52 25.29 4.39 17.88
C ALA A 52 24.16 4.36 18.93
N LYS A 53 24.30 5.16 19.97
CA LYS A 53 23.38 5.25 21.11
C LYS A 53 21.98 5.65 20.64
N ALA A 54 21.02 4.73 20.74
CA ALA A 54 19.66 5.05 21.14
C ALA A 54 19.64 5.13 22.68
N ASN A 55 18.62 5.74 23.29
CA ASN A 55 18.56 5.93 24.74
C ASN A 55 18.41 4.62 25.54
N ASP A 56 18.30 3.49 24.84
CA ASP A 56 18.48 2.10 25.29
C ASP A 56 19.38 1.41 24.23
N ASN A 57 20.14 0.35 24.57
CA ASN A 57 21.02 -0.32 23.60
C ASN A 57 20.22 -1.16 22.60
N VAL A 58 19.49 -0.47 21.72
CA VAL A 58 18.68 -1.06 20.64
C VAL A 58 19.60 -1.45 19.49
N GLU A 59 19.56 -2.73 19.14
CA GLU A 59 20.26 -3.30 17.98
C GLU A 59 19.19 -3.88 17.05
N VAL A 60 19.10 -3.39 15.81
CA VAL A 60 18.16 -3.92 14.80
C VAL A 60 18.87 -5.00 14.00
N ASN A 61 18.26 -6.18 13.93
CA ASN A 61 18.74 -7.34 13.18
C ASN A 61 17.97 -7.55 11.88
N SER A 62 16.67 -7.27 11.88
CA SER A 62 15.84 -7.37 10.69
C SER A 62 14.76 -6.30 10.68
N PHE A 63 14.45 -5.82 9.47
CA PHE A 63 13.38 -4.89 9.21
C PHE A 63 12.65 -5.27 7.92
N LEU A 64 11.42 -5.73 8.06
CA LEU A 64 10.55 -6.15 6.98
C LEU A 64 9.34 -5.23 6.90
N ILE A 65 8.88 -4.94 5.69
CA ILE A 65 7.67 -4.16 5.42
C ILE A 65 6.84 -4.79 4.29
N ASN A 66 5.55 -4.52 4.28
CA ASN A 66 4.65 -4.80 3.17
C ASN A 66 4.05 -3.47 2.67
N ILE A 67 4.26 -3.17 1.39
CA ILE A 67 3.63 -2.03 0.71
C ILE A 67 2.50 -2.59 -0.17
N SER A 68 1.28 -2.07 -0.04
CA SER A 68 0.11 -2.50 -0.83
C SER A 68 -0.14 -1.63 -2.04
N ASN A 69 0.19 -0.34 -1.98
CA ASN A 69 0.06 0.58 -3.11
C ASN A 69 1.17 1.63 -3.10
N ILE A 70 1.53 2.12 -4.28
CA ILE A 70 2.38 3.30 -4.47
C ILE A 70 1.69 4.19 -5.50
N GLU A 71 1.36 5.39 -5.10
CA GLU A 71 0.61 6.35 -5.90
C GLU A 71 1.48 7.57 -6.22
N PHE A 72 1.42 8.06 -7.46
CA PHE A 72 2.10 9.28 -7.87
C PHE A 72 1.10 10.32 -8.37
N GLU A 73 1.04 11.47 -7.70
CA GLU A 73 0.18 12.58 -8.10
C GLU A 73 0.89 13.57 -9.05
N TYR A 74 0.26 13.97 -10.15
CA TYR A 74 0.81 15.01 -11.05
C TYR A 74 0.76 16.41 -10.41
N ALA A 75 1.79 17.22 -10.70
CA ALA A 75 1.87 18.60 -10.24
C ALA A 75 0.76 19.50 -10.84
N THR A 76 -0.21 19.87 -10.01
CA THR A 76 -1.41 20.60 -10.42
C THR A 76 -1.18 22.12 -10.50
N SER A 77 -0.97 22.70 -11.68
CA SER A 77 -1.16 24.16 -11.81
C SER A 77 -2.65 24.55 -11.84
N GLY A 78 -3.33 24.39 -10.70
CA GLY A 78 -4.65 24.99 -10.40
C GLY A 78 -5.75 24.01 -9.94
N LYS A 79 -5.88 23.83 -8.61
CA LYS A 79 -6.98 23.08 -7.98
C LYS A 79 -8.38 23.56 -8.42
N PRO A 80 -9.36 22.67 -8.31
CA PRO A 80 -10.41 22.87 -7.33
C PRO A 80 -10.41 21.74 -6.30
N VAL A 81 -10.38 22.15 -5.03
CA VAL A 81 -10.80 21.35 -3.88
C VAL A 81 -12.20 20.82 -4.16
N MET A 82 -12.33 19.50 -4.29
CA MET A 82 -13.58 18.77 -4.14
C MET A 82 -13.35 17.72 -3.06
N GLY A 83 -13.51 18.14 -1.80
CA GLY A 83 -13.76 17.19 -0.72
C GLY A 83 -15.04 16.44 -1.05
N VAL A 84 -14.90 15.20 -1.49
CA VAL A 84 -15.97 14.21 -1.38
C VAL A 84 -15.83 13.67 0.03
N ALA A 85 -16.61 14.26 0.95
CA ALA A 85 -17.01 13.49 2.11
C ALA A 85 -17.82 12.31 1.56
N LYS A 86 -17.22 11.12 1.52
CA LYS A 86 -18.00 9.91 1.66
C LYS A 86 -18.58 10.00 3.08
N SER A 87 -19.86 10.34 3.19
CA SER A 87 -20.64 9.78 4.28
C SER A 87 -21.04 8.40 3.79
N ASP A 88 -20.10 7.46 3.88
CA ASP A 88 -20.52 6.11 4.18
C ASP A 88 -20.85 6.21 5.68
N ASP A 89 -22.13 5.97 6.00
CA ASP A 89 -22.62 6.07 7.38
C ASP A 89 -21.97 4.97 8.27
N ASP A 90 -21.27 4.02 7.65
CA ASP A 90 -20.55 2.91 8.26
C ASP A 90 -19.16 3.33 8.77
N ILE A 91 -18.91 3.01 10.05
CA ILE A 91 -17.62 3.32 10.68
C ILE A 91 -16.67 2.16 10.39
N ASN A 92 -15.74 2.36 9.46
CA ASN A 92 -14.64 1.42 9.23
C ASN A 92 -13.76 1.27 10.48
N LEU A 93 -13.39 0.03 10.78
CA LEU A 93 -12.54 -0.36 11.90
C LEU A 93 -11.32 -1.12 11.36
N SER A 94 -10.14 -0.67 11.74
CA SER A 94 -8.94 -1.51 11.71
C SER A 94 -9.10 -2.69 12.68
N PHE A 95 -8.35 -3.78 12.48
CA PHE A 95 -8.47 -4.92 13.37
C PHE A 95 -8.00 -4.64 14.81
N GLU A 96 -7.13 -3.65 15.02
CA GLU A 96 -6.75 -3.19 16.37
C GLU A 96 -7.88 -2.45 17.09
N GLU A 97 -8.78 -1.81 16.33
CA GLU A 97 -9.95 -1.11 16.87
C GLU A 97 -11.09 -2.07 17.21
N LEU A 98 -11.05 -3.32 16.71
CA LEU A 98 -12.00 -4.35 17.09
C LEU A 98 -11.89 -4.70 18.58
N PRO A 99 -13.01 -5.06 19.24
CA PRO A 99 -12.99 -5.67 20.56
C PRO A 99 -12.03 -6.87 20.63
N ILE A 100 -11.25 -6.98 21.71
CA ILE A 100 -10.24 -8.03 21.89
C ILE A 100 -10.84 -9.45 21.81
N GLU A 101 -12.12 -9.61 22.16
CA GLU A 101 -12.87 -10.86 22.00
C GLU A 101 -13.01 -11.27 20.53
N ILE A 102 -13.26 -10.31 19.65
CA ILE A 102 -13.35 -10.53 18.20
C ILE A 102 -11.96 -10.83 17.65
N GLN A 103 -10.94 -10.01 17.98
CA GLN A 103 -9.56 -10.27 17.57
C GLN A 103 -9.09 -11.69 17.95
N ASN A 104 -9.39 -12.12 19.18
CA ASN A 104 -9.09 -13.48 19.65
C ASN A 104 -9.88 -14.56 18.91
N TYR A 105 -11.15 -14.31 18.60
CA TYR A 105 -11.97 -15.25 17.84
C TYR A 105 -11.39 -15.46 16.44
N LEU A 106 -11.05 -14.39 15.73
CA LEU A 106 -10.47 -14.44 14.39
C LEU A 106 -9.14 -15.21 14.39
N THR A 107 -8.20 -14.81 15.23
CA THR A 107 -6.87 -15.44 15.31
C THR A 107 -6.90 -16.89 15.81
N THR A 108 -7.91 -17.28 16.58
CA THR A 108 -8.06 -18.67 17.05
C THR A 108 -8.73 -19.57 16.01
N ASN A 109 -9.78 -19.10 15.34
CA ASN A 109 -10.61 -19.93 14.47
C ASN A 109 -10.17 -19.86 13.01
N TYR A 110 -9.61 -18.73 12.58
CA TYR A 110 -9.19 -18.46 11.21
C TYR A 110 -7.71 -18.03 11.14
N PRO A 111 -6.77 -18.79 11.73
CA PRO A 111 -5.36 -18.38 11.82
C PRO A 111 -4.63 -18.29 10.48
N ASN A 112 -5.21 -18.83 9.39
CA ASN A 112 -4.63 -18.83 8.05
C ASN A 112 -5.49 -18.06 7.03
N ASP A 113 -6.50 -17.33 7.51
CA ASP A 113 -7.29 -16.44 6.68
C ASP A 113 -7.11 -15.02 7.21
N ALA A 114 -6.48 -14.17 6.41
CA ALA A 114 -6.03 -12.87 6.85
C ALA A 114 -7.24 -11.97 7.15
N PHE A 115 -7.09 -11.05 8.11
CA PHE A 115 -8.09 -10.00 8.29
C PHE A 115 -8.03 -9.07 7.09
N CYS A 116 -9.17 -8.69 6.55
CA CYS A 116 -9.23 -7.72 5.46
C CYS A 116 -9.78 -6.38 5.94
N LYS A 117 -11.06 -6.33 6.32
CA LYS A 117 -11.71 -5.11 6.79
C LYS A 117 -12.76 -5.43 7.86
N ALA A 118 -13.15 -4.40 8.61
CA ALA A 118 -14.29 -4.47 9.51
C ALA A 118 -15.06 -3.16 9.55
N GLU A 119 -16.34 -3.27 9.83
CA GLU A 119 -17.27 -2.16 9.88
C GLU A 119 -18.10 -2.26 11.17
N LEU A 120 -18.38 -1.12 11.79
CA LEU A 120 -19.33 -1.00 12.89
C LEU A 120 -20.68 -0.61 12.33
N GLU A 121 -21.66 -1.50 12.50
CA GLU A 121 -23.05 -1.23 12.11
C GLU A 121 -23.63 -0.09 12.94
N ASP A 122 -24.23 0.87 12.24
CA ASP A 122 -24.88 2.03 12.85
C ASP A 122 -26.41 1.87 12.97
N ASP A 123 -26.99 0.89 12.25
CA ASP A 123 -28.41 0.57 12.31
C ASP A 123 -28.76 -0.33 13.52
N ASN A 124 -29.73 0.13 14.32
CA ASN A 124 -30.21 -0.62 15.47
C ASN A 124 -31.21 -1.72 15.09
N ASP A 125 -31.64 -1.77 13.82
CA ASP A 125 -32.54 -2.80 13.31
C ASP A 125 -31.79 -4.09 12.96
N ASP A 126 -30.46 -4.03 12.81
CA ASP A 126 -29.65 -5.21 12.53
C ASP A 126 -29.35 -6.06 13.77
N PRO A 127 -29.39 -7.40 13.62
CA PRO A 127 -29.15 -8.33 14.73
C PRO A 127 -27.66 -8.47 15.09
N TYR A 128 -26.77 -7.79 14.37
CA TYR A 128 -25.32 -7.75 14.57
C TYR A 128 -24.86 -6.28 14.77
N MET A 129 -23.62 -6.10 15.18
CA MET A 129 -23.01 -4.80 15.50
C MET A 129 -21.64 -4.64 14.83
N TYR A 130 -20.95 -5.73 14.52
CA TYR A 130 -19.70 -5.72 13.78
C TYR A 130 -19.83 -6.66 12.60
N GLU A 131 -19.38 -6.20 11.44
CA GLU A 131 -19.13 -7.02 10.27
C GLU A 131 -17.62 -7.12 10.08
N VAL A 132 -17.10 -8.32 9.89
CA VAL A 132 -15.68 -8.57 9.66
C VAL A 132 -15.52 -9.42 8.42
N GLU A 133 -14.75 -8.94 7.46
CA GLU A 133 -14.39 -9.69 6.27
C GLU A 133 -12.94 -10.19 6.35
N LEU A 134 -12.73 -11.44 5.97
CA LEU A 134 -11.41 -12.06 5.84
C LEU A 134 -10.97 -12.12 4.36
N ASN A 135 -9.67 -12.29 4.14
CA ASN A 135 -9.06 -12.28 2.81
C ASN A 135 -9.65 -13.34 1.87
N SER A 136 -10.19 -14.44 2.39
CA SER A 136 -10.88 -15.44 1.57
C SER A 136 -12.26 -15.00 1.04
N GLY A 137 -12.76 -13.82 1.42
CA GLY A 137 -14.15 -13.38 1.18
C GLY A 137 -15.11 -13.90 2.27
N LEU A 138 -14.60 -14.46 3.38
CA LEU A 138 -15.44 -14.89 4.48
C LEU A 138 -15.84 -13.69 5.34
N GLU A 139 -17.13 -13.38 5.35
CA GLU A 139 -17.75 -12.40 6.22
C GLU A 139 -18.24 -13.05 7.52
N ILE A 140 -18.03 -12.38 8.65
CA ILE A 140 -18.39 -12.83 9.99
C ILE A 140 -19.08 -11.68 10.71
N TYR A 141 -20.32 -11.92 11.09
CA TYR A 141 -21.19 -10.94 11.73
C TYR A 141 -21.22 -11.20 13.24
N PHE A 142 -20.85 -10.21 14.05
CA PHE A 142 -20.83 -10.32 15.52
C PHE A 142 -21.90 -9.44 16.15
N ARG A 143 -22.56 -9.96 17.20
CA ARG A 143 -23.48 -9.19 18.03
C ARG A 143 -22.74 -8.21 18.94
N ALA A 144 -23.49 -7.30 19.57
CA ALA A 144 -22.98 -6.40 20.60
C ALA A 144 -22.36 -7.10 21.84
N ASP A 145 -22.66 -8.40 22.07
CA ASP A 145 -22.01 -9.22 23.10
C ASP A 145 -20.81 -10.04 22.58
N PHE A 146 -20.35 -9.73 21.36
CA PHE A 146 -19.24 -10.36 20.63
C PHE A 146 -19.46 -11.83 20.27
N SER A 147 -20.69 -12.35 20.41
CA SER A 147 -21.04 -13.66 19.88
C SER A 147 -21.29 -13.61 18.38
N VAL A 148 -20.86 -14.66 17.66
CA VAL A 148 -21.12 -14.79 16.23
C VAL A 148 -22.62 -14.91 15.98
N TYR A 149 -23.14 -14.01 15.15
CA TYR A 149 -24.50 -14.02 14.65
C TYR A 149 -24.63 -14.91 13.41
N ALA A 150 -23.80 -14.65 12.41
CA ALA A 150 -23.82 -15.30 11.10
C ALA A 150 -22.41 -15.31 10.49
N THR A 151 -22.25 -16.13 9.45
CA THR A 151 -21.07 -16.16 8.59
C THR A 151 -21.53 -16.34 7.15
N GLU A 152 -21.04 -15.53 6.24
CA GLU A 152 -21.34 -15.60 4.81
C GLU A 152 -20.04 -15.69 4.03
N GLN A 153 -20.05 -16.38 2.90
CA GLN A 153 -18.87 -16.55 2.05
C GLN A 153 -19.19 -15.83 0.75
N ASP A 154 -18.46 -14.75 0.49
CA ASP A 154 -18.45 -14.13 -0.82
C ASP A 154 -17.67 -15.03 -1.80
N ASP A 155 -18.08 -14.98 -3.06
CA ASP A 155 -17.48 -15.71 -4.16
C ASP A 155 -16.13 -15.08 -4.57
N GLU A 156 -15.85 -13.84 -4.16
CA GLU A 156 -14.60 -13.12 -4.40
C GLU A 156 -13.80 -12.89 -3.10
N PRO A 157 -12.45 -12.93 -3.15
CA PRO A 157 -11.64 -12.55 -2.01
C PRO A 157 -11.80 -11.06 -1.71
N CYS A 158 -11.55 -10.64 -0.47
CA CYS A 158 -11.73 -9.24 -0.07
C CYS A 158 -10.81 -8.25 -0.82
N ASN A 159 -9.60 -8.67 -1.19
CA ASN A 159 -8.72 -7.95 -2.13
C ASN A 159 -8.85 -8.47 -3.57
N GLY A 160 -9.90 -9.23 -3.84
CA GLY A 160 -10.40 -9.46 -5.18
C GLY A 160 -10.87 -8.11 -5.65
N SER A 161 -9.96 -7.35 -6.25
CA SER A 161 -10.38 -6.26 -7.10
C SER A 161 -11.49 -6.79 -8.00
N ASN A 162 -12.39 -5.91 -8.41
CA ASN A 162 -12.84 -6.01 -9.78
C ASN A 162 -11.56 -6.03 -10.65
N TYR A 163 -10.92 -7.19 -10.78
CA TYR A 163 -10.07 -7.54 -11.90
C TYR A 163 -11.05 -7.67 -13.08
N ASP A 164 -11.69 -6.55 -13.45
CA ASP A 164 -11.84 -6.28 -14.85
C ASP A 164 -10.42 -6.43 -15.39
N ASP A 165 -10.24 -7.43 -16.25
CA ASP A 165 -9.00 -7.87 -16.89
C ASP A 165 -8.30 -6.74 -17.66
N ASP A 166 -7.86 -5.68 -16.98
CA ASP A 166 -6.97 -4.67 -17.51
C ASP A 166 -5.71 -4.71 -16.65
N ASP A 167 -4.87 -5.69 -17.00
CA ASP A 167 -3.45 -5.87 -16.68
C ASP A 167 -2.61 -4.71 -17.30
N ASP A 168 -3.14 -3.50 -17.22
CA ASP A 168 -2.58 -2.27 -17.71
C ASP A 168 -2.47 -1.37 -16.47
N ASN A 169 -1.26 -0.88 -16.18
CA ASN A 169 -1.13 0.31 -15.32
C ASN A 169 -2.10 1.34 -15.91
N ASP A 170 -3.23 1.58 -15.25
CA ASP A 170 -4.27 2.45 -15.78
C ASP A 170 -3.68 3.85 -15.83
N TRP A 171 -3.55 4.37 -17.06
CA TRP A 171 -3.10 5.74 -17.31
C TRP A 171 -4.32 6.62 -17.59
N GLY A 172 -5.45 6.31 -16.95
CA GLY A 172 -6.80 6.55 -17.44
C GLY A 172 -7.47 7.79 -16.87
N ASP A 173 -7.23 8.96 -17.49
CA ASP A 173 -7.96 10.23 -17.27
C ASP A 173 -7.96 10.78 -15.82
N ASP A 174 -7.38 10.07 -14.85
CA ASP A 174 -7.05 10.51 -13.50
C ASP A 174 -5.67 11.19 -13.48
N ASP A 175 -5.49 12.15 -12.59
CA ASP A 175 -4.24 12.91 -12.45
C ASP A 175 -3.21 12.12 -11.60
N GLU A 176 -3.30 10.78 -11.59
CA GLU A 176 -2.59 9.88 -10.68
C GLU A 176 -2.00 8.67 -11.42
N VAL A 177 -1.05 7.99 -10.79
CA VAL A 177 -0.44 6.74 -11.28
C VAL A 177 -0.34 5.77 -10.13
N ASN A 178 -0.97 4.60 -10.27
CA ASN A 178 -1.06 3.60 -9.20
C ASN A 178 -0.25 2.34 -9.50
N LEU A 179 0.55 1.88 -8.52
CA LEU A 179 1.32 0.64 -8.56
C LEU A 179 0.87 -0.30 -7.44
N VAL A 180 0.01 -1.24 -7.81
CA VAL A 180 -0.57 -2.19 -6.86
C VAL A 180 0.44 -3.27 -6.50
N GLY A 181 0.61 -3.47 -5.18
CA GLY A 181 1.41 -4.52 -4.58
C GLY A 181 0.69 -5.88 -4.53
N PRO A 182 1.01 -6.77 -3.57
CA PRO A 182 1.86 -6.53 -2.41
C PRO A 182 3.36 -6.55 -2.74
N PHE A 183 4.11 -5.65 -2.12
CA PHE A 183 5.57 -5.64 -2.11
C PHE A 183 6.10 -5.96 -0.70
N GLU A 184 6.40 -7.24 -0.45
CA GLU A 184 7.09 -7.65 0.79
C GLU A 184 8.59 -7.45 0.66
N LEU A 185 9.15 -6.54 1.46
CA LEU A 185 10.53 -6.08 1.35
C LEU A 185 11.33 -6.40 2.61
N ASP A 186 12.56 -6.87 2.42
CA ASP A 186 13.56 -7.01 3.47
C ASP A 186 14.56 -5.85 3.38
N LEU A 187 14.40 -4.86 4.26
CA LEU A 187 15.22 -3.66 4.30
C LEU A 187 16.35 -3.75 5.34
N SER A 188 16.71 -4.96 5.76
CA SER A 188 17.72 -5.18 6.80
C SER A 188 19.16 -4.83 6.34
N ASN A 189 19.37 -4.62 5.04
CA ASN A 189 20.70 -4.39 4.44
C ASN A 189 20.68 -3.16 3.51
N ASP A 190 21.38 -3.23 2.38
CA ASP A 190 21.40 -2.19 1.36
C ASP A 190 20.01 -1.97 0.74
N ALA A 191 19.88 -0.88 -0.04
CA ALA A 191 18.64 -0.59 -0.75
C ALA A 191 18.19 -1.74 -1.64
N VAL A 192 16.89 -2.02 -1.62
CA VAL A 192 16.20 -3.04 -2.41
C VAL A 192 15.37 -2.36 -3.48
N THR A 193 15.41 -2.89 -4.71
CA THR A 193 14.46 -2.49 -5.75
C THR A 193 13.09 -3.04 -5.42
N VAL A 194 12.12 -2.15 -5.26
CA VAL A 194 10.71 -2.48 -5.05
C VAL A 194 10.11 -2.94 -6.38
N VAL A 195 10.20 -2.08 -7.39
CA VAL A 195 9.70 -2.34 -8.75
C VAL A 195 10.45 -1.45 -9.76
N ASP A 196 10.62 -1.96 -10.97
CA ASP A 196 11.00 -1.17 -12.14
C ASP A 196 9.77 -1.03 -13.03
N VAL A 197 9.32 0.19 -13.29
CA VAL A 197 8.07 0.47 -14.03
C VAL A 197 8.31 1.49 -15.14
N ASP A 198 7.53 1.40 -16.22
CA ASP A 198 7.47 2.46 -17.23
C ASP A 198 6.40 3.48 -16.80
N ILE A 199 6.84 4.68 -16.40
CA ILE A 199 5.97 5.76 -15.90
C ILE A 199 5.92 6.93 -16.89
N PRO A 200 4.77 7.62 -17.08
CA PRO A 200 4.63 8.78 -17.94
C PRO A 200 5.64 9.88 -17.66
N LEU A 201 6.02 10.57 -18.73
CA LEU A 201 6.80 11.78 -18.60
C LEU A 201 5.92 12.86 -17.96
N GLY A 202 6.39 13.44 -16.86
CA GLY A 202 5.57 14.31 -16.02
C GLY A 202 6.38 14.98 -14.93
N THR A 203 5.73 15.89 -14.22
CA THR A 203 6.22 16.41 -12.94
C THR A 203 5.22 15.95 -11.90
N TYR A 204 5.71 15.25 -10.89
CA TYR A 204 4.89 14.71 -9.81
C TYR A 204 5.12 15.53 -8.55
N GLU A 205 4.05 15.89 -7.84
CA GLU A 205 4.09 16.72 -6.63
C GLU A 205 4.03 15.93 -5.33
N GLU A 206 3.72 14.64 -5.41
CA GLU A 206 3.62 13.76 -4.27
C GLU A 206 3.89 12.31 -4.69
N VAL A 207 4.35 11.50 -3.73
CA VAL A 207 4.30 10.04 -3.82
C VAL A 207 3.71 9.52 -2.52
N GLU A 208 2.57 8.86 -2.62
CA GLU A 208 1.86 8.28 -1.49
C GLU A 208 2.12 6.77 -1.44
N PHE A 209 2.23 6.24 -0.22
CA PHE A 209 2.45 4.82 0.02
C PHE A 209 1.40 4.30 0.99
N GLU A 210 0.77 3.21 0.59
CA GLU A 210 -0.12 2.44 1.47
C GLU A 210 0.62 1.18 1.95
N MET A 211 0.52 0.87 3.24
CA MET A 211 1.15 -0.29 3.85
C MET A 211 0.13 -1.24 4.49
N ASN A 212 -0.54 -2.11 3.73
CA ASN A 212 -1.48 -3.04 4.36
C ASN A 212 -0.85 -4.30 4.96
N ARG A 213 -1.64 -5.03 5.74
CA ARG A 213 -1.28 -6.34 6.26
C ARG A 213 -0.94 -7.30 5.13
N SER A 214 0.10 -8.11 5.29
CA SER A 214 0.34 -9.19 4.34
C SER A 214 -0.65 -10.33 4.53
N SER A 215 -1.29 -10.75 3.44
CA SER A 215 -2.11 -11.96 3.35
C SER A 215 -1.30 -13.22 3.05
N ASN A 216 0.02 -13.09 2.84
CA ASN A 216 0.90 -14.21 2.53
C ASN A 216 1.21 -15.05 3.77
N SER A 217 0.45 -16.12 4.00
CA SER A 217 0.63 -17.04 5.15
C SER A 217 2.02 -17.68 5.28
N ALA A 218 2.87 -17.65 4.24
CA ALA A 218 4.24 -18.13 4.31
C ALA A 218 5.25 -17.05 4.75
N SER A 219 4.83 -15.79 4.83
CA SER A 219 5.66 -14.64 5.16
C SER A 219 5.73 -14.41 6.68
N PRO A 220 6.90 -13.96 7.21
CA PRO A 220 6.98 -13.41 8.56
C PRO A 220 6.08 -12.18 8.77
N LEU A 221 5.67 -11.51 7.69
CA LEU A 221 4.75 -10.39 7.70
C LEU A 221 3.28 -10.82 7.68
N TYR A 222 2.94 -12.11 7.66
CA TYR A 222 1.53 -12.51 7.66
C TYR A 222 0.75 -11.84 8.81
N GLN A 223 -0.34 -11.14 8.47
CA GLN A 223 -1.16 -10.31 9.38
C GLN A 223 -0.42 -9.09 9.99
N LYS A 224 0.69 -8.67 9.41
CA LYS A 224 1.52 -7.53 9.81
C LYS A 224 1.81 -6.67 8.57
N SER A 225 1.92 -5.35 8.75
CA SER A 225 2.44 -4.49 7.69
C SER A 225 3.94 -4.23 7.88
N ILE A 226 4.42 -4.34 9.12
CA ILE A 226 5.82 -4.10 9.49
C ILE A 226 6.31 -5.13 10.52
N LEU A 227 7.58 -5.49 10.44
CA LEU A 227 8.25 -6.32 11.45
C LEU A 227 9.70 -5.85 11.65
N VAL A 228 10.06 -5.47 12.87
CA VAL A 228 11.42 -5.21 13.29
C VAL A 228 11.82 -6.22 14.38
N THR A 229 12.97 -6.86 14.22
CA THR A 229 13.54 -7.72 15.27
C THR A 229 14.94 -7.28 15.64
N GLY A 230 15.33 -7.55 16.89
CA GLY A 230 16.58 -7.04 17.40
C GLY A 230 16.81 -7.34 18.88
N THR A 231 17.61 -6.50 19.55
CA THR A 231 17.72 -6.50 21.01
C THR A 231 17.54 -5.12 21.61
N ILE A 232 16.90 -5.01 22.78
CA ILE A 232 16.90 -3.82 23.65
C ILE A 232 17.67 -4.20 24.91
N ASP A 233 18.78 -3.51 25.19
CA ASP A 233 19.67 -3.81 26.31
C ASP A 233 20.16 -5.27 26.36
N GLY A 234 20.28 -5.89 25.17
CA GLY A 234 20.70 -7.27 24.99
C GLY A 234 19.60 -8.32 25.19
N THR A 235 18.38 -7.92 25.55
CA THR A 235 17.20 -8.78 25.52
C THR A 235 16.58 -8.75 24.14
N ASN A 236 16.19 -9.89 23.57
CA ASN A 236 15.54 -9.92 22.26
C ASN A 236 14.25 -9.08 22.28
N PHE A 237 13.96 -8.36 21.21
CA PHE A 237 12.67 -7.73 21.03
C PHE A 237 12.09 -8.06 19.66
N GLU A 238 10.76 -8.05 19.60
CA GLU A 238 9.98 -8.08 18.37
C GLU A 238 9.03 -6.88 18.40
N PHE A 239 9.19 -5.98 17.44
CA PHE A 239 8.21 -4.95 17.15
C PHE A 239 7.46 -5.32 15.88
N TYR A 240 6.13 -5.31 15.93
CA TYR A 240 5.32 -5.34 14.72
C TYR A 240 4.13 -4.40 14.88
N HIS A 241 3.61 -3.95 13.76
CA HIS A 241 2.38 -3.19 13.68
C HIS A 241 1.66 -3.49 12.36
N THR A 242 0.42 -3.05 12.31
CA THR A 242 -0.43 -2.98 11.14
C THR A 242 -0.63 -1.53 10.77
N PHE A 243 -0.53 -1.24 9.49
CA PHE A 243 -0.88 0.04 8.92
C PHE A 243 -2.10 -0.25 8.04
N ASP A 244 -3.13 0.55 8.21
CA ASP A 244 -4.28 0.65 7.33
C ASP A 244 -4.45 2.16 7.00
N GLU A 245 -3.31 2.87 6.97
CA GLU A 245 -3.19 4.32 6.79
C GLU A 245 -2.18 4.56 5.67
N ASP A 246 -2.52 5.47 4.78
CA ASP A 246 -1.60 6.01 3.80
C ASP A 246 -0.61 6.97 4.48
N PHE A 247 0.60 7.03 3.94
CA PHE A 247 1.51 8.11 4.29
C PHE A 247 2.13 8.72 3.03
N GLU A 248 2.11 10.04 3.06
CA GLU A 248 2.49 10.90 1.96
C GLU A 248 3.97 11.31 2.13
N VAL A 249 4.72 11.29 1.03
CA VAL A 249 6.00 11.98 0.97
C VAL A 249 5.86 13.21 0.08
N ASP A 250 5.54 14.34 0.72
CA ASP A 250 5.32 15.63 0.08
C ASP A 250 6.62 16.30 -0.40
N TYR A 251 6.59 16.83 -1.62
CA TYR A 251 7.60 17.78 -2.09
C TYR A 251 7.18 19.22 -1.73
N GLU A 252 7.39 19.60 -0.47
CA GLU A 252 7.01 20.92 0.11
C GLU A 252 7.48 22.15 -0.70
N ASP A 253 8.56 22.02 -1.49
CA ASP A 253 9.01 23.06 -2.42
C ASP A 253 8.88 22.59 -3.88
N VAL A 254 8.37 23.46 -4.76
CA VAL A 254 8.28 23.23 -6.23
C VAL A 254 9.60 22.86 -6.93
N GLY A 255 10.74 23.01 -6.23
CA GLY A 255 12.06 22.59 -6.70
C GLY A 255 12.43 21.15 -6.34
N GLN A 256 11.60 20.47 -5.54
CA GLN A 256 11.77 19.09 -5.08
C GLN A 256 10.86 18.12 -5.85
N ASN A 257 9.88 18.62 -6.63
CA ASN A 257 9.01 17.78 -7.46
C ASN A 257 9.80 16.75 -8.28
N LEU A 258 9.29 15.53 -8.34
CA LEU A 258 9.86 14.47 -9.14
C LEU A 258 9.59 14.75 -10.64
N VAL A 259 10.64 15.12 -11.37
CA VAL A 259 10.56 15.35 -12.81
C VAL A 259 10.98 14.08 -13.55
N ILE A 260 10.02 13.44 -14.19
CA ILE A 260 10.24 12.30 -15.09
C ILE A 260 10.34 12.82 -16.52
N ASP A 261 11.53 12.72 -17.12
CA ASP A 261 11.79 13.14 -18.49
C ASP A 261 12.49 12.06 -19.34
N ASN A 262 12.72 12.36 -20.62
CA ASN A 262 13.30 11.42 -21.57
C ASN A 262 14.83 11.32 -21.53
N THR A 263 15.49 11.91 -20.53
CA THR A 263 16.93 12.10 -20.52
C THR A 263 17.70 11.17 -19.59
N ASN A 264 17.05 10.47 -18.63
CA ASN A 264 17.69 9.49 -17.74
C ASN A 264 16.75 8.37 -17.27
N ASN A 265 17.34 7.23 -16.87
CA ASN A 265 16.66 6.27 -15.99
C ASN A 265 16.55 6.93 -14.61
N ALA A 266 15.35 7.33 -14.21
CA ALA A 266 15.12 7.90 -12.89
C ALA A 266 15.16 6.78 -11.85
N SER A 267 15.65 7.09 -10.65
CA SER A 267 15.50 6.22 -9.50
C SER A 267 15.06 7.07 -8.33
N ILE A 268 14.04 6.61 -7.62
CA ILE A 268 13.67 7.16 -6.31
C ILE A 268 14.05 6.15 -5.25
N VAL A 269 14.56 6.64 -4.12
CA VAL A 269 14.94 5.81 -2.99
C VAL A 269 14.16 6.29 -1.78
N PHE A 270 13.20 5.48 -1.36
CA PHE A 270 12.49 5.68 -0.12
C PHE A 270 13.34 5.18 1.06
N ASN A 271 13.51 6.02 2.08
CA ASN A 271 14.37 5.77 3.22
C ASN A 271 13.55 5.81 4.51
N PHE A 272 13.62 4.72 5.26
CA PHE A 272 13.16 4.67 6.65
C PHE A 272 14.35 4.97 7.58
N ASP A 273 14.41 6.15 8.19
CA ASP A 273 15.46 6.47 9.17
C ASP A 273 15.14 5.83 10.53
N LEU A 274 15.41 4.53 10.64
CA LEU A 274 15.25 3.77 11.88
C LEU A 274 16.07 4.36 13.02
N ASN A 275 17.20 5.01 12.73
CA ASN A 275 17.94 5.71 13.78
C ASN A 275 17.15 6.91 14.33
N ALA A 276 16.48 7.70 13.50
CA ALA A 276 15.59 8.76 13.98
C ALA A 276 14.37 8.19 14.73
N VAL A 277 13.74 7.13 14.19
CA VAL A 277 12.62 6.40 14.82
C VAL A 277 12.96 6.01 16.27
N PHE A 278 14.01 5.20 16.46
CA PHE A 278 14.39 4.69 17.78
C PHE A 278 14.99 5.74 18.72
N ASN A 279 15.39 6.91 18.21
CA ASN A 279 15.80 8.04 19.06
C ASN A 279 14.63 8.90 19.52
N SER A 280 13.50 8.86 18.81
CA SER A 280 12.31 9.66 19.09
C SER A 280 11.38 9.04 20.13
N VAL A 281 11.48 7.73 20.35
CA VAL A 281 10.66 6.95 21.29
C VAL A 281 11.50 6.52 22.50
N ASP A 282 10.97 6.73 23.71
CA ASP A 282 11.61 6.30 24.95
C ASP A 282 11.27 4.83 25.23
N LEU A 283 12.22 3.93 24.98
CA LEU A 283 12.06 2.48 25.16
C LEU A 283 12.51 1.99 26.54
N SER A 284 12.86 2.90 27.47
CA SER A 284 13.38 2.51 28.79
C SER A 284 12.37 1.76 29.66
N ASN A 285 11.09 1.81 29.28
CA ASN A 285 9.99 1.08 29.91
C ASN A 285 9.54 -0.16 29.13
N ALA A 286 10.18 -0.49 28.01
CA ALA A 286 9.90 -1.71 27.26
C ALA A 286 10.20 -2.92 28.15
N ALA A 287 9.19 -3.76 28.37
CA ALA A 287 9.27 -4.87 29.31
C ALA A 287 8.93 -6.19 28.64
N ASP A 288 9.57 -7.27 29.09
CA ASP A 288 9.12 -8.64 28.87
C ASP A 288 8.12 -8.98 29.99
N GLY A 289 6.89 -8.49 29.84
CA GLY A 289 5.86 -8.54 30.87
C GLY A 289 5.44 -9.98 31.20
N ASN A 290 5.50 -10.88 30.22
CA ASN A 290 5.17 -12.30 30.39
C ASN A 290 6.37 -13.19 30.77
N ASN A 291 7.59 -12.64 30.76
CA ASN A 291 8.87 -13.28 31.10
C ASN A 291 9.25 -14.46 30.18
N ASN A 292 8.97 -14.38 28.88
CA ASN A 292 9.32 -15.43 27.91
C ASN A 292 10.73 -15.26 27.30
N GLY A 293 11.41 -14.15 27.60
CA GLY A 293 12.74 -13.79 27.10
C GLY A 293 12.74 -12.93 25.84
N ILE A 294 11.58 -12.47 25.38
CA ILE A 294 11.37 -11.56 24.25
C ILE A 294 10.55 -10.38 24.77
N ILE A 295 10.94 -9.17 24.39
CA ILE A 295 10.14 -7.98 24.61
C ILE A 295 9.24 -7.81 23.38
N GLU A 296 7.95 -8.08 23.53
CA GLU A 296 6.95 -7.92 22.49
C GLU A 296 6.37 -6.50 22.51
N ILE A 297 6.56 -5.75 21.42
CA ILE A 297 6.05 -4.39 21.25
C ILE A 297 5.10 -4.39 20.06
N ASN A 298 3.81 -4.61 20.30
CA ASN A 298 2.81 -4.69 19.24
C ASN A 298 1.39 -4.40 19.74
N PRO A 299 0.40 -4.18 18.86
CA PRO A 299 -0.94 -3.79 19.29
C PRO A 299 -1.64 -4.81 20.20
N VAL A 300 -1.28 -6.09 20.10
CA VAL A 300 -1.92 -7.20 20.81
C VAL A 300 -0.95 -7.87 21.80
N ASP A 301 0.01 -7.11 22.35
CA ASP A 301 1.10 -7.71 23.13
C ASP A 301 0.66 -8.22 24.52
N ASN A 302 1.35 -9.25 25.01
CA ASN A 302 1.14 -9.78 26.36
C ASN A 302 2.03 -9.09 27.42
N ASP A 303 2.83 -8.12 26.97
CA ASP A 303 3.93 -7.55 27.73
C ASP A 303 3.60 -6.18 28.35
N GLY A 304 2.54 -5.52 27.86
CA GLY A 304 2.10 -4.19 28.25
C GLY A 304 2.76 -3.05 27.48
N ASN A 305 3.26 -3.30 26.27
CA ASN A 305 4.01 -2.33 25.46
C ASN A 305 3.18 -1.67 24.34
N GLN A 306 1.85 -1.79 24.34
CA GLN A 306 0.98 -1.29 23.25
C GLN A 306 1.18 0.21 23.00
N ALA A 307 1.38 0.99 24.06
CA ALA A 307 1.65 2.42 23.94
C ALA A 307 2.97 2.71 23.22
N LEU A 308 4.00 1.88 23.42
CA LEU A 308 5.27 1.98 22.70
C LEU A 308 5.10 1.54 21.24
N ALA A 309 4.26 0.53 20.98
CA ALA A 309 3.95 0.08 19.62
C ALA A 309 3.37 1.23 18.79
N ASN A 310 2.37 1.96 19.32
CA ASN A 310 1.78 3.11 18.67
C ASN A 310 2.78 4.27 18.50
N GLN A 311 3.66 4.51 19.48
CA GLN A 311 4.69 5.54 19.37
C GLN A 311 5.71 5.21 18.27
N LEU A 312 6.12 3.95 18.16
CA LEU A 312 7.02 3.50 17.09
C LEU A 312 6.34 3.54 15.72
N LYS A 313 5.07 3.13 15.60
CA LYS A 313 4.26 3.28 14.38
C LYS A 313 4.31 4.73 13.88
N ASN A 314 3.92 5.67 14.74
CA ASN A 314 3.88 7.08 14.39
C ASN A 314 5.26 7.66 14.07
N ALA A 315 6.30 7.20 14.76
CA ALA A 315 7.67 7.60 14.46
C ALA A 315 8.14 7.07 13.10
N ILE A 316 7.76 5.85 12.71
CA ILE A 316 8.10 5.28 11.40
C ILE A 316 7.49 6.13 10.28
N VAL A 317 6.22 6.52 10.40
CA VAL A 317 5.58 7.44 9.45
C VAL A 317 6.32 8.77 9.40
N LEU A 318 6.64 9.35 10.56
CA LEU A 318 7.28 10.66 10.64
C LEU A 318 8.71 10.71 10.06
N TYR A 319 9.42 9.58 10.06
CA TYR A 319 10.83 9.48 9.61
C TYR A 319 10.99 8.58 8.37
N ALA A 320 9.89 8.38 7.65
CA ALA A 320 9.85 7.90 6.29
C ALA A 320 10.05 9.11 5.36
N GLU A 321 11.05 9.05 4.47
CA GLU A 321 11.38 10.17 3.58
C GLU A 321 11.87 9.65 2.23
N LEU A 322 11.75 10.47 1.18
CA LEU A 322 12.47 10.24 -0.05
C LEU A 322 13.90 10.77 0.09
N GLN A 323 14.86 9.96 -0.31
CA GLN A 323 16.26 10.35 -0.30
C GLN A 323 16.54 11.22 -1.53
N ASP A 324 16.79 12.51 -1.30
CA ASP A 324 17.32 13.42 -2.33
C ASP A 324 18.71 12.95 -2.80
N ASP A 325 18.90 12.84 -4.11
CA ASP A 325 20.20 12.57 -4.76
C ASP A 325 21.09 13.85 -4.88
#